data_AF-A0A1E3ZZC0-F1
#
_entry.id   AF-A0A1E3ZZC0-F1
#
_cell.length_a   1.000
_cell.length_b   1.000
_cell.length_c   1.000
_cell.angle_alpha   90.00
_cell.angle_beta   90.00
_cell.angle_gamma   90.00
#
_symmetry.space_group_name_H-M   'P 1'
#
loop_
_entity.id
_entity.type
_entity.pdbx_description
1 polymer ?
#
loop_
_entity_poly.entity_id
_entity_poly.type
_entity_poly.pdbx_seq_one_letter_code
_entity_poly.pdbx_strand_id
1 'polypeptide(L)'
;MLFSRDGLAWEEADYNPIIKPEPSIPWRSAIIYQLDVVPWKDALWMFFNAREGWRGGEERIGAVRMDLNGETPLFKLQKPFNKK
;
A
#
# COMPACT_ATOMS: atom_id res chain seq x y z
N MET A 1 -4.81 -1.30 -5.35
CA MET A 1 -5.30 -1.90 -4.10
C MET A 1 -6.71 -2.38 -4.36
N LEU A 2 -7.12 -3.47 -3.72
CA LEU A 2 -8.49 -3.97 -3.79
C LEU A 2 -9.13 -3.85 -2.41
N PHE A 3 -10.42 -3.53 -2.36
CA PHE A 3 -11.20 -3.58 -1.12
C PHE A 3 -12.28 -4.65 -1.23
N SER A 4 -12.65 -5.21 -0.08
CA SER A 4 -13.71 -6.21 0.01
C SER A 4 -14.43 -6.07 1.34
N ARG A 5 -15.76 -6.24 1.31
CA ARG A 5 -16.60 -6.26 2.52
C ARG A 5 -16.73 -7.65 3.12
N ASP A 6 -16.53 -8.69 2.32
CA ASP A 6 -16.75 -10.10 2.68
C ASP A 6 -15.50 -10.98 2.55
N GLY A 7 -14.44 -10.45 1.96
CA GLY A 7 -13.21 -11.17 1.64
C GLY A 7 -13.26 -12.02 0.37
N LEU A 8 -14.41 -12.08 -0.32
CA LEU A 8 -14.64 -12.93 -1.48
C LEU A 8 -14.80 -12.11 -2.77
N ALA A 9 -15.64 -11.07 -2.73
CA ALA A 9 -15.82 -10.13 -3.82
C ALA A 9 -14.91 -8.93 -3.61
N TRP A 10 -14.13 -8.57 -4.63
CA TRP A 10 -13.13 -7.52 -4.55
C TRP A 10 -13.38 -6.46 -5.61
N GLU A 11 -13.26 -5.21 -5.20
CA GLU A 11 -13.44 -4.03 -6.03
C GLU A 11 -12.14 -3.21 -6.04
N GLU A 12 -11.84 -2.55 -7.15
CA GLU A 12 -10.69 -1.66 -7.22
C GLU A 12 -10.91 -0.42 -6.35
N ALA A 13 -9.93 -0.12 -5.48
CA ALA A 13 -9.94 1.11 -4.73
C ALA A 13 -9.72 2.32 -5.65
N ASP A 14 -10.37 3.43 -5.32
CA ASP A 14 -10.10 4.72 -5.96
C ASP A 14 -8.61 5.07 -5.85
N TYR A 15 -8.07 5.72 -6.88
CA TYR A 15 -6.66 6.16 -6.94
C TYR A 15 -5.64 5.00 -6.90
N ASN A 16 -5.91 3.93 -7.62
CA ASN A 16 -4.97 2.84 -7.89
C ASN A 16 -4.02 3.21 -9.06
N PRO A 17 -2.68 3.17 -8.91
CA PRO A 17 -1.90 2.77 -7.73
C PRO A 17 -1.77 3.88 -6.68
N ILE A 18 -1.78 3.47 -5.40
CA ILE A 18 -1.63 4.36 -4.23
C ILE A 18 -0.24 5.03 -4.23
N ILE A 19 0.79 4.28 -4.61
CA ILE A 19 2.16 4.77 -4.75
C ILE A 19 2.64 4.35 -6.13
N LYS A 20 2.99 5.33 -6.95
CA LYS A 20 3.56 5.11 -8.29
C LYS A 20 5.06 5.40 -8.31
N PRO A 21 5.82 4.76 -9.22
CA PRO A 21 7.16 5.21 -9.55
C PRO A 21 7.17 6.69 -9.91
N GLU A 22 8.23 7.40 -9.51
CA GLU A 22 8.37 8.83 -9.75
C GLU A 22 9.74 9.09 -10.39
N PRO A 23 9.80 9.41 -11.71
CA PRO A 23 11.07 9.60 -12.41
C PRO A 23 11.96 10.68 -11.80
N SER A 24 11.37 11.69 -11.16
CA SER A 24 12.12 12.75 -10.47
C SER A 24 12.77 12.32 -9.15
N ILE A 25 12.47 11.11 -8.64
CA ILE A 25 13.05 10.55 -7.41
C ILE A 25 13.82 9.28 -7.79
N PRO A 26 15.15 9.36 -8.01
CA PRO A 26 15.93 8.33 -8.69
C PRO A 26 15.72 6.92 -8.14
N TRP A 27 15.88 6.72 -6.83
CA TRP A 27 15.83 5.39 -6.18
C TRP A 27 14.47 4.67 -6.29
N ARG A 28 13.39 5.37 -6.64
CA ARG A 28 12.04 4.81 -6.81
C ARG A 28 11.42 5.12 -8.16
N SER A 29 12.27 5.32 -9.16
CA SER A 29 11.88 5.82 -10.48
C SER A 29 11.21 4.76 -11.37
N ALA A 30 11.38 3.46 -11.12
CA ALA A 30 10.90 2.42 -12.04
C ALA A 30 9.86 1.45 -11.46
N ILE A 31 10.08 0.92 -10.27
CA ILE A 31 9.22 -0.14 -9.70
C ILE A 31 8.89 0.21 -8.26
N ILE A 32 7.62 0.04 -7.88
CA ILE A 32 7.12 0.06 -6.51
C ILE A 32 6.32 -1.21 -6.28
N TYR A 33 6.59 -1.97 -5.21
CA TYR A 33 5.92 -3.23 -4.93
C TYR A 33 6.04 -3.65 -3.46
N GLN A 34 5.36 -4.75 -3.08
CA GLN A 34 5.33 -5.27 -1.71
C GLN A 34 4.91 -4.21 -0.67
N LEU A 35 3.73 -3.60 -0.90
CA LEU A 35 3.15 -2.63 0.02
C LEU A 35 2.76 -3.31 1.36
N ASP A 36 3.25 -2.77 2.46
CA ASP A 36 2.81 -3.07 3.82
C ASP A 36 2.22 -1.80 4.46
N VAL A 37 1.06 -1.92 5.09
CA VAL A 37 0.30 -0.78 5.63
C VAL A 37 0.06 -0.97 7.11
N VAL A 38 0.60 -0.06 7.91
CA VAL A 38 0.51 -0.07 9.37
C VAL A 38 -0.28 1.15 9.84
N PRO A 39 -1.48 0.97 10.43
CA PRO A 39 -2.14 2.06 11.15
C PRO A 39 -1.38 2.35 12.45
N TRP A 40 -0.93 3.59 12.62
CA TRP A 40 -0.24 4.02 13.84
C TRP A 40 -0.61 5.45 14.20
N LYS A 41 -1.17 5.63 15.41
CA LYS A 41 -1.73 6.90 15.89
C LYS A 41 -2.79 7.45 14.91
N ASP A 42 -2.57 8.65 14.40
CA ASP A 42 -3.43 9.43 13.52
C ASP A 42 -3.06 9.29 12.04
N ALA A 43 -2.33 8.23 11.67
CA ALA A 43 -1.86 8.04 10.31
C ALA A 43 -1.81 6.57 9.86
N LEU A 44 -1.83 6.38 8.54
CA LEU A 44 -1.39 5.16 7.89
C LEU A 44 0.06 5.32 7.46
N TRP A 45 0.91 4.41 7.93
CA TRP A 45 2.27 4.26 7.45
C TRP A 45 2.30 3.19 6.37
N MET A 46 2.81 3.54 5.20
CA MET A 46 2.88 2.66 4.04
C MET A 46 4.34 2.42 3.69
N PHE A 47 4.80 1.20 3.93
CA PHE A 47 6.14 0.73 3.59
C PHE A 47 6.10 0.00 2.25
N PHE A 48 7.13 0.14 1.44
CA PHE A 48 7.18 -0.48 0.12
C PHE A 48 8.62 -0.71 -0.34
N ASN A 49 8.81 -1.69 -1.21
CA ASN A 49 10.06 -1.87 -1.94
C ASN A 49 10.05 -0.99 -3.19
N ALA A 50 11.19 -0.35 -3.48
CA ALA A 50 11.36 0.46 -4.67
C ALA A 50 12.71 0.23 -5.35
N ARG A 51 12.75 0.49 -6.66
CA ARG A 51 13.94 0.30 -7.49
C ARG A 51 14.08 1.38 -8.56
N GLU A 52 15.34 1.71 -8.88
CA GLU A 52 15.75 2.43 -10.08
C GLU A 52 16.07 1.45 -11.22
N GLY A 53 15.16 1.29 -12.17
CA GLY A 53 15.32 0.39 -13.31
C GLY A 53 14.91 -1.07 -13.07
N TRP A 54 14.75 -1.80 -14.18
CA TRP A 54 14.24 -3.17 -14.18
C TRP A 54 15.36 -4.23 -14.10
N ARG A 55 16.49 -3.97 -14.76
CA ARG A 55 17.71 -4.78 -14.69
C ARG A 55 18.84 -3.94 -14.10
N GLY A 56 19.56 -4.50 -13.12
CA GLY A 56 20.68 -3.81 -12.47
C GLY A 56 20.30 -2.70 -11.49
N GLY A 57 19.00 -2.46 -11.28
CA GLY A 57 18.52 -1.50 -10.30
C GLY A 57 18.77 -1.96 -8.87
N GLU A 58 19.17 -1.04 -8.01
CA GLU A 58 19.27 -1.28 -6.58
C GLU A 58 17.87 -1.28 -5.93
N GLU A 59 17.70 -2.07 -4.88
CA GLU A 59 16.45 -2.11 -4.14
C GLU A 59 16.59 -1.42 -2.79
N ARG A 60 15.59 -0.60 -2.45
CA ARG A 60 15.51 0.11 -1.18
C ARG A 60 14.09 0.08 -0.64
N ILE A 61 13.96 0.17 0.69
CA ILE A 61 12.66 0.27 1.37
C ILE A 61 12.30 1.73 1.56
N GLY A 62 11.12 2.11 1.09
CA GLY A 62 10.50 3.42 1.27
C GLY A 62 9.41 3.42 2.33
N ALA A 63 9.08 4.62 2.81
CA ALA A 63 7.90 4.84 3.64
C ALA A 63 7.21 6.15 3.23
N VAL A 64 5.88 6.15 3.18
CA VAL A 64 5.05 7.36 3.08
C VAL A 64 3.98 7.34 4.16
N ARG A 65 3.53 8.53 4.55
CA ARG A 65 2.52 8.74 5.61
C ARG A 65 1.27 9.37 4.99
N MET A 66 0.11 8.82 5.31
CA MET A 66 -1.19 9.43 5.05
C MET A 66 -1.83 9.77 6.39
N ASP A 67 -2.08 11.05 6.64
CA ASP A 67 -2.81 11.49 7.82
C ASP A 67 -4.28 11.11 7.71
N LEU A 68 -4.84 10.60 8.80
CA LEU A 68 -6.21 10.10 8.86
C LEU A 68 -7.21 11.14 9.37
N ASN A 69 -6.74 12.30 9.86
CA ASN A 69 -7.60 13.39 10.37
C ASN A 69 -8.73 12.92 11.32
N GLY A 70 -8.55 11.80 12.03
CA GLY A 70 -9.53 11.19 12.94
C GLY A 70 -10.40 10.06 12.36
N GLU A 71 -10.30 9.75 11.06
CA GLU A 71 -11.05 8.67 10.41
C GLU A 71 -10.13 7.54 9.98
N THR A 72 -10.29 6.33 10.54
CA THR A 72 -9.57 5.15 10.04
C THR A 72 -10.40 4.45 8.97
N PRO A 73 -10.02 4.47 7.68
CA PRO A 73 -10.80 3.84 6.61
C PRO A 73 -10.63 2.31 6.59
N LEU A 74 -9.75 1.75 7.42
CA LEU A 74 -9.42 0.33 7.46
C LEU A 74 -10.11 -0.36 8.65
N PHE A 75 -11.04 -1.27 8.34
CA PHE A 75 -11.66 -2.14 9.33
C PHE A 75 -11.11 -3.55 9.17
N LYS A 76 -10.58 -4.12 10.27
CA LYS A 76 -10.20 -5.53 10.29
C LYS A 76 -11.48 -6.36 10.18
N LEU A 77 -11.52 -7.30 9.21
CA LEU A 77 -12.63 -8.24 9.09
C LEU A 77 -12.78 -9.00 10.42
N GLN A 78 -13.94 -8.85 11.06
CA GLN A 78 -14.21 -9.46 12.37
C GLN A 78 -14.58 -10.95 12.28
N LYS A 79 -14.99 -11.44 11.10
CA LYS A 79 -15.34 -12.84 10.90
C LYS A 79 -14.19 -13.59 10.24
N PRO A 80 -13.72 -14.72 10.81
CA PRO A 80 -12.71 -15.54 10.16
C PRO A 80 -13.25 -16.11 8.85
N PHE A 81 -12.36 -16.21 7.86
CA PHE A 81 -12.65 -16.73 6.51
C PHE A 81 -13.20 -18.17 6.47
N ASN A 82 -13.17 -18.90 7.59
CA ASN A 82 -13.64 -20.26 7.66
C ASN A 82 -14.96 -20.35 8.43
N LYS A 83 -16.06 -20.47 7.69
CA LYS A 83 -17.18 -21.31 8.12
C LYS A 83 -17.03 -22.66 7.42
N LYS A 84 -16.59 -23.67 8.17
CA LYS A 84 -16.97 -25.06 7.86
C LYS A 84 -18.29 -25.34 8.56
#